data_AF-A0AAW6RCM7-F1
#
_entry.id   AF-A0AAW6RCM7-F1
#
_cell.length_a   1.000
_cell.length_b   1.000
_cell.length_c   1.000
_cell.angle_alpha   90.00
_cell.angle_beta   90.00
_cell.angle_gamma   90.00
#
_symmetry.space_group_name_H-M   'P 1'
#
loop_
_entity.id
_entity.type
_entity.pdbx_description
1 polymer ?
#
loop_
_entity_poly.entity_id
_entity_poly.type
_entity_poly.pdbx_seq_one_letter_code
_entity_poly.pdbx_strand_id
1 'polypeptide(L)'
;MVSVTCRTEFLTGRHHTSARAAWIVMMVALIALVGLNITGVDGLLIAAVVAGLLALSLCAAAYGRLGERGAVLLTVDDDTVYFGDEDHTLVSYPLSALRSFAIGGPADETSPMTGQRARHLTVFGQKYLKLTFAREQPGVGTGSAEDLDPDFWRVAIVEGDPAATAVIDRLRVHAPQRVSTKKNAAQKSGQEKAAERSETVSVESMPPDRDSIDHDTSDREHAPVSLRRPRIADAGSEEAAQRLWEEATRRHDEVLTAYGTYELDPALLLKYPAVTDVTVEQTQTFHLALDEATALRTDAYPGNRGRADAYQKSVAALRRAWIACEKHGRRIGAGYLEPADQNALDTALKLYNHAEASSTPAEQATYYGRVRDIVTTMTDRGVLHPPEAAVAELSAVTRRALEAGRSNA
;
A
#
# COMPACT_ATOMS: atom_id res chain seq x y z
N MET A 1 -11.51 6.06 6.34
CA MET A 1 -11.71 4.61 6.50
C MET A 1 -10.50 3.92 5.86
N VAL A 2 -10.44 2.57 5.81
CA VAL A 2 -9.18 1.84 5.53
C VAL A 2 -9.18 1.33 4.09
N SER A 3 -8.15 1.68 3.32
CA SER A 3 -7.88 1.16 1.99
C SER A 3 -7.74 -0.37 1.98
N VAL A 4 -8.40 -1.04 1.04
CA VAL A 4 -8.35 -2.49 0.86
C VAL A 4 -7.50 -2.78 -0.36
N THR A 5 -6.39 -3.49 -0.16
CA THR A 5 -5.49 -3.92 -1.23
C THR A 5 -5.66 -5.41 -1.47
N CYS A 6 -6.02 -5.81 -2.69
CA CYS A 6 -5.83 -7.17 -3.16
C CYS A 6 -4.53 -7.28 -3.96
N ARG A 7 -3.81 -8.39 -3.75
CA ARG A 7 -2.54 -8.70 -4.38
C ARG A 7 -2.69 -10.03 -5.12
N THR A 8 -2.60 -9.99 -6.45
CA THR A 8 -2.64 -11.19 -7.30
C THR A 8 -1.22 -11.50 -7.78
N GLU A 9 -0.57 -12.47 -7.14
CA GLU A 9 0.75 -12.95 -7.54
C GLU A 9 0.69 -13.73 -8.85
N PHE A 10 1.70 -13.54 -9.71
CA PHE A 10 1.86 -14.31 -10.93
C PHE A 10 3.32 -14.69 -11.16
N LEU A 11 3.51 -15.80 -11.87
CA LEU A 11 4.84 -16.20 -12.33
C LEU A 11 5.23 -15.29 -13.50
N THR A 12 6.24 -14.46 -13.29
CA THR A 12 6.88 -13.67 -14.35
C THR A 12 7.50 -14.57 -15.42
N GLY A 13 7.73 -14.01 -16.62
CA GLY A 13 8.37 -14.72 -17.74
C GLY A 13 9.73 -15.35 -17.40
N ARG A 14 10.44 -14.79 -16.41
CA ARG A 14 11.72 -15.32 -15.90
C ARG A 14 11.57 -16.71 -15.26
N HIS A 15 10.46 -17.00 -14.59
CA HIS A 15 10.20 -18.33 -14.02
C HIS A 15 9.92 -19.36 -15.12
N HIS A 16 9.22 -18.96 -16.19
CA HIS A 16 8.94 -19.84 -17.32
C HIS A 16 10.19 -20.13 -18.16
N THR A 17 11.05 -19.12 -18.39
CA THR A 17 12.30 -19.32 -19.14
C THR A 17 13.30 -20.17 -18.37
N SER A 18 13.45 -19.94 -17.06
CA SER A 18 14.31 -20.76 -16.20
C SER A 18 13.82 -22.21 -16.07
N ALA A 19 12.49 -22.43 -15.95
CA ALA A 19 11.91 -23.77 -15.95
C ALA A 19 12.13 -24.50 -17.29
N ARG A 20 11.95 -23.82 -18.43
CA ARG A 20 12.23 -24.38 -19.76
C ARG A 20 13.71 -24.69 -19.94
N ALA A 21 14.60 -23.78 -19.53
CA ALA A 21 16.04 -23.98 -19.60
C ALA A 21 16.51 -25.17 -18.74
N ALA A 22 16.01 -25.29 -17.51
CA ALA A 22 16.30 -26.42 -16.64
C ALA A 22 15.87 -27.75 -17.26
N TRP A 23 14.69 -27.79 -17.88
CA TRP A 23 14.17 -28.97 -18.56
C TRP A 23 14.99 -29.34 -19.82
N ILE A 24 15.38 -28.35 -20.63
CA ILE A 24 16.24 -28.59 -21.80
C ILE A 24 17.61 -29.15 -21.38
N VAL A 25 18.24 -28.57 -20.36
CA VAL A 25 19.54 -29.05 -19.86
C VAL A 25 19.44 -30.47 -19.29
N MET A 26 18.32 -30.81 -18.64
CA MET A 26 18.05 -32.17 -18.17
C MET A 26 17.94 -33.18 -19.32
N MET A 27 17.25 -32.80 -20.40
CA MET A 27 17.15 -33.65 -21.60
C MET A 27 18.49 -33.79 -22.31
N VAL A 28 19.30 -32.74 -22.37
CA VAL A 28 20.68 -32.79 -22.89
C VAL A 28 21.55 -33.72 -22.04
N ALA A 29 21.42 -33.69 -20.71
CA ALA A 29 22.12 -34.62 -19.82
C ALA A 29 21.76 -36.08 -20.10
N LEU A 30 20.47 -36.36 -20.34
CA LEU A 30 19.99 -37.70 -20.68
C LEU A 30 20.55 -38.18 -22.04
N ILE A 31 20.54 -37.31 -23.05
CA ILE A 31 21.06 -37.63 -24.38
C ILE A 31 22.58 -37.83 -24.32
N ALA A 32 23.30 -36.98 -23.58
CA ALA A 32 24.73 -37.10 -23.38
C ALA A 32 25.10 -38.41 -22.69
N LEU A 33 24.37 -38.81 -21.64
CA LEU A 33 24.56 -40.10 -20.97
C LEU A 33 24.47 -41.28 -21.95
N VAL A 34 23.43 -41.31 -22.78
CA VAL A 34 23.23 -42.39 -23.77
C VAL A 34 24.31 -42.33 -24.86
N GLY A 35 24.59 -41.15 -25.41
CA GLY A 35 25.56 -40.97 -26.48
C GLY A 35 26.99 -41.31 -26.08
N LEU A 36 27.43 -40.86 -24.90
CA LEU A 36 28.77 -41.13 -24.36
C LEU A 36 28.95 -42.61 -23.98
N ASN A 37 27.87 -43.27 -23.52
CA ASN A 37 27.89 -44.71 -23.23
C ASN A 37 28.02 -45.55 -24.51
N ILE A 38 27.34 -45.15 -25.59
CA ILE A 38 27.43 -45.84 -26.90
C ILE A 38 28.82 -45.68 -27.52
N THR A 39 29.50 -44.54 -27.33
CA THR A 39 30.84 -44.29 -27.86
C THR A 39 31.97 -44.89 -27.03
N GLY A 40 31.65 -45.58 -25.92
CA GLY A 40 32.64 -46.29 -25.09
C GLY A 40 33.56 -45.36 -24.29
N VAL A 41 33.08 -44.16 -23.96
CA VAL A 41 33.84 -43.19 -23.15
C VAL A 41 34.01 -43.70 -21.72
N ASP A 42 35.12 -43.34 -21.09
CA ASP A 42 35.43 -43.72 -19.71
C ASP A 42 34.31 -43.34 -18.73
N GLY A 43 33.93 -44.29 -17.87
CA GLY A 43 32.77 -44.14 -16.97
C GLY A 43 32.90 -42.97 -15.98
N LEU A 44 34.13 -42.60 -15.59
CA LEU A 44 34.37 -41.46 -14.70
C LEU A 44 34.07 -40.14 -15.44
N LEU A 45 34.45 -40.04 -16.72
CA LEU A 45 34.16 -38.87 -17.56
C LEU A 45 32.66 -38.74 -17.82
N ILE A 46 31.96 -39.85 -18.07
CA ILE A 46 30.49 -39.86 -18.23
C ILE A 46 29.82 -39.33 -16.96
N ALA A 47 30.21 -39.86 -15.80
CA ALA A 47 29.65 -39.45 -14.51
C ALA A 47 29.89 -37.95 -14.24
N ALA A 48 31.10 -37.44 -14.51
CA ALA A 48 31.44 -36.03 -14.30
C ALA A 48 30.62 -35.10 -15.21
N VAL A 49 30.48 -35.42 -16.49
CA VAL A 49 29.72 -34.61 -17.45
C VAL A 49 28.23 -34.59 -17.11
N VAL A 50 27.65 -35.75 -16.80
CA VAL A 50 26.23 -35.86 -16.45
C VAL A 50 25.94 -35.18 -15.12
N ALA A 51 26.79 -35.35 -14.10
CA ALA A 51 26.65 -34.65 -12.82
C ALA A 51 26.73 -33.13 -12.99
N GLY A 52 27.65 -32.63 -13.84
CA GLY A 52 27.75 -31.21 -14.15
C GLY A 52 26.50 -30.65 -14.82
N LEU A 53 25.92 -31.36 -15.80
CA LEU A 53 24.69 -30.95 -16.48
C LEU A 53 23.47 -31.01 -15.54
N LEU A 54 23.38 -32.01 -14.67
CA LEU A 54 22.32 -32.10 -13.67
C LEU A 54 22.43 -30.98 -12.63
N ALA A 55 23.65 -30.66 -12.16
CA ALA A 55 23.89 -29.54 -11.27
C ALA A 55 23.50 -28.21 -11.94
N LEU A 56 23.82 -28.03 -13.22
CA LEU A 56 23.43 -26.84 -13.99
C LEU A 56 21.91 -26.72 -14.13
N SER A 57 21.20 -27.85 -14.38
CA SER A 57 19.74 -27.89 -14.44
C SER A 57 19.10 -27.51 -13.10
N LEU A 58 19.61 -28.05 -11.99
CA LEU A 58 19.16 -27.72 -10.63
C LEU A 58 19.43 -26.27 -10.28
N CYS A 59 20.61 -25.73 -10.62
CA CYS A 59 20.94 -24.32 -10.45
C CYS A 59 20.01 -23.41 -11.25
N ALA A 60 19.69 -23.75 -12.51
CA ALA A 60 18.76 -22.98 -13.33
C ALA A 60 17.33 -23.00 -12.73
N ALA A 61 16.88 -24.14 -12.23
CA ALA A 61 15.59 -24.26 -11.56
C ALA A 61 15.54 -23.49 -10.22
N ALA A 62 16.61 -23.54 -9.43
CA ALA A 62 16.74 -22.82 -8.17
C ALA A 62 16.80 -21.30 -8.40
N TYR A 63 17.57 -20.85 -9.38
CA TYR A 63 17.63 -19.45 -9.80
C TYR A 63 16.26 -18.92 -10.23
N GLY A 64 15.49 -19.74 -10.95
CA GLY A 64 14.10 -19.46 -11.26
C GLY A 64 13.22 -19.30 -10.04
N ARG A 65 13.41 -20.09 -8.96
CA ARG A 65 12.58 -20.01 -7.74
C ARG A 65 12.97 -18.88 -6.78
N LEU A 66 14.19 -18.37 -6.88
CA LEU A 66 14.73 -17.33 -6.01
C LEU A 66 14.34 -15.90 -6.44
N GLY A 67 13.74 -15.73 -7.63
CA GLY A 67 13.22 -14.44 -8.08
C GLY A 67 11.93 -14.02 -7.36
N GLU A 68 11.80 -12.71 -7.10
CA GLU A 68 10.57 -12.12 -6.58
C GLU A 68 9.40 -12.39 -7.54
N ARG A 69 8.24 -12.75 -6.97
CA ARG A 69 7.02 -13.01 -7.74
C ARG A 69 6.34 -11.68 -8.02
N GLY A 70 6.24 -11.32 -9.30
CA GLY A 70 5.46 -10.18 -9.74
C GLY A 70 4.02 -10.26 -9.22
N ALA A 71 3.45 -9.12 -8.87
CA ALA A 71 2.15 -9.09 -8.24
C ALA A 71 1.35 -7.85 -8.66
N VAL A 72 0.16 -8.11 -9.19
CA VAL A 72 -0.80 -7.04 -9.49
C VAL A 72 -1.43 -6.60 -8.18
N LEU A 73 -1.31 -5.30 -7.90
CA LEU A 73 -1.90 -4.66 -6.74
C LEU A 73 -3.14 -3.87 -7.18
N LEU A 74 -4.26 -4.09 -6.51
CA LEU A 74 -5.46 -3.27 -6.64
C LEU A 74 -5.89 -2.83 -5.25
N THR A 75 -5.77 -1.54 -4.99
CA THR A 75 -6.13 -0.92 -3.72
C THR A 75 -7.34 0.00 -3.91
N VAL A 76 -8.38 -0.19 -3.12
CA VAL A 76 -9.55 0.70 -3.11
C VAL A 76 -9.63 1.37 -1.75
N ASP A 77 -9.47 2.69 -1.75
CA ASP A 77 -9.75 3.57 -0.60
C ASP A 77 -11.16 4.16 -0.70
N ASP A 78 -11.51 5.08 0.20
CA ASP A 78 -12.86 5.66 0.30
C ASP A 78 -13.28 6.49 -0.92
N ASP A 79 -12.32 7.10 -1.61
CA ASP A 79 -12.58 7.99 -2.77
C ASP A 79 -11.65 7.72 -3.95
N THR A 80 -10.74 6.74 -3.87
CA THR A 80 -9.74 6.51 -4.93
C THR A 80 -9.42 5.03 -5.07
N VAL A 81 -9.33 4.60 -6.32
CA VAL A 81 -8.85 3.28 -6.72
C VAL A 81 -7.43 3.44 -7.24
N TYR A 82 -6.51 2.64 -6.69
CA TYR A 82 -5.13 2.51 -7.14
C TYR A 82 -4.93 1.13 -7.74
N PHE A 83 -4.29 1.03 -8.89
CA PHE A 83 -3.86 -0.26 -9.44
C PHE A 83 -2.52 -0.15 -10.15
N GLY A 84 -1.75 -1.22 -10.08
CA GLY A 84 -0.40 -1.29 -10.64
C GLY A 84 0.22 -2.68 -10.48
N ASP A 85 1.47 -2.80 -10.88
CA ASP A 85 2.33 -3.96 -10.67
C ASP A 85 3.58 -3.50 -9.92
N GLU A 86 4.36 -4.40 -9.32
CA GLU A 86 5.54 -4.04 -8.52
C GLU A 86 6.59 -3.24 -9.31
N ASP A 87 6.64 -3.43 -10.64
CA ASP A 87 7.56 -2.74 -11.56
C ASP A 87 7.00 -1.44 -12.16
N HIS A 88 5.71 -1.14 -11.97
CA HIS A 88 5.04 0.02 -12.58
C HIS A 88 4.39 0.93 -11.52
N THR A 89 4.63 2.24 -11.66
CA THR A 89 4.05 3.28 -10.78
C THR A 89 2.53 3.10 -10.66
N LEU A 90 2.02 3.02 -9.41
CA LEU A 90 0.60 2.87 -9.13
C LEU A 90 -0.21 3.99 -9.80
N VAL A 91 -1.20 3.61 -10.60
CA VAL A 91 -2.11 4.55 -11.26
C VAL A 91 -3.33 4.76 -10.37
N SER A 92 -3.68 6.01 -10.08
CA SER A 92 -4.79 6.39 -9.21
C SER A 92 -5.94 7.04 -9.99
N TYR A 93 -7.17 6.60 -9.74
CA TYR A 93 -8.39 7.24 -10.25
C TYR A 93 -9.39 7.50 -9.12
N PRO A 94 -10.08 8.65 -9.11
CA PRO A 94 -11.13 8.88 -8.13
C PRO A 94 -12.32 7.95 -8.39
N LEU A 95 -12.96 7.45 -7.32
CA LEU A 95 -14.12 6.57 -7.40
C LEU A 95 -15.31 7.26 -8.08
N SER A 96 -15.41 8.58 -7.97
CA SER A 96 -16.39 9.41 -8.69
C SER A 96 -16.28 9.33 -10.21
N ALA A 97 -15.09 9.05 -10.74
CA ALA A 97 -14.87 8.90 -12.18
C ALA A 97 -15.22 7.49 -12.69
N LEU A 98 -15.51 6.52 -11.81
CA LEU A 98 -15.83 5.15 -12.20
C LEU A 98 -17.23 5.08 -12.84
N ARG A 99 -17.28 4.79 -14.14
CA ARG A 99 -18.55 4.67 -14.88
C ARG A 99 -19.15 3.26 -14.80
N SER A 100 -18.32 2.22 -14.83
CA SER A 100 -18.79 0.84 -14.78
C SER A 100 -17.68 -0.13 -14.36
N PHE A 101 -18.05 -1.23 -13.69
CA PHE A 101 -17.10 -2.28 -13.28
C PHE A 101 -17.62 -3.72 -13.58
N ALA A 102 -17.13 -4.44 -14.59
CA ALA A 102 -17.61 -5.80 -14.89
C ALA A 102 -16.61 -6.88 -14.46
N ILE A 103 -17.09 -8.04 -13.98
CA ILE A 103 -16.21 -9.20 -13.75
C ILE A 103 -16.12 -10.01 -15.06
N GLY A 104 -14.92 -10.12 -15.61
CA GLY A 104 -14.61 -10.96 -16.76
C GLY A 104 -14.22 -12.38 -16.33
N GLY A 105 -14.51 -13.37 -17.19
CA GLY A 105 -14.07 -14.76 -17.02
C GLY A 105 -12.54 -14.91 -16.98
N PRO A 106 -12.04 -16.14 -16.76
CA PRO A 106 -10.61 -16.37 -16.59
C PRO A 106 -9.83 -15.85 -17.81
N ALA A 107 -8.73 -15.16 -17.58
CA ALA A 107 -7.91 -14.63 -18.66
C ALA A 107 -7.15 -15.77 -19.37
N ASP A 108 -7.20 -15.78 -20.69
CA ASP A 108 -6.52 -16.79 -21.52
C ASP A 108 -5.00 -16.58 -21.59
N GLU A 109 -4.49 -15.43 -21.16
CA GLU A 109 -3.07 -15.08 -21.15
C GLU A 109 -2.71 -14.11 -20.01
N THR A 110 -1.50 -14.23 -19.47
CA THR A 110 -0.89 -13.20 -18.61
C THR A 110 -0.37 -12.08 -19.50
N SER A 111 -0.89 -10.87 -19.33
CA SER A 111 -0.49 -9.74 -20.15
C SER A 111 0.95 -9.31 -19.82
N PRO A 112 1.74 -8.82 -20.80
CA PRO A 112 3.12 -8.37 -20.56
C PRO A 112 3.22 -7.06 -19.75
N MET A 113 2.09 -6.48 -19.34
CA MET A 113 1.94 -5.28 -18.49
C MET A 113 2.76 -4.05 -18.92
N THR A 114 3.29 -4.04 -20.14
CA THR A 114 4.21 -3.03 -20.71
C THR A 114 3.70 -2.52 -22.07
N GLY A 115 4.12 -1.30 -22.45
CA GLY A 115 3.81 -0.69 -23.75
C GLY A 115 2.31 -0.42 -23.98
N GLN A 116 1.82 -0.64 -25.21
CA GLN A 116 0.41 -0.42 -25.59
C GLN A 116 -0.60 -1.29 -24.80
N ARG A 117 -0.13 -2.31 -24.05
CA ARG A 117 -0.95 -3.22 -23.23
C ARG A 117 -0.79 -3.03 -21.72
N ALA A 118 -0.16 -1.94 -21.28
CA ALA A 118 -0.01 -1.59 -19.86
C ALA A 118 -1.34 -1.48 -19.09
N ARG A 119 -2.46 -1.27 -19.79
CA ARG A 119 -3.81 -1.16 -19.23
C ARG A 119 -4.51 -2.51 -18.98
N HIS A 120 -3.88 -3.59 -19.42
CA HIS A 120 -4.36 -4.96 -19.23
C HIS A 120 -3.46 -5.65 -18.20
N LEU A 121 -3.84 -5.62 -16.93
CA LEU A 121 -3.19 -6.31 -15.81
C LEU A 121 -3.87 -7.68 -15.58
N THR A 122 -3.95 -8.52 -16.62
CA THR A 122 -4.56 -9.85 -16.54
C THR A 122 -3.53 -10.93 -16.22
N VAL A 123 -3.96 -11.95 -15.47
CA VAL A 123 -3.14 -13.11 -15.10
C VAL A 123 -3.83 -14.38 -15.63
N PHE A 124 -3.07 -15.24 -16.32
CA PHE A 124 -3.56 -16.49 -16.89
C PHE A 124 -4.35 -17.32 -15.87
N GLY A 125 -5.55 -17.75 -16.27
CA GLY A 125 -6.43 -18.59 -15.44
C GLY A 125 -7.14 -17.87 -14.29
N GLN A 126 -6.84 -16.59 -14.04
CA GLN A 126 -7.51 -15.78 -13.02
C GLN A 126 -8.61 -14.93 -13.63
N LYS A 127 -9.67 -14.67 -12.85
CA LYS A 127 -10.70 -13.70 -13.24
C LYS A 127 -10.11 -12.30 -13.20
N TYR A 128 -10.78 -11.34 -13.84
CA TYR A 128 -10.33 -9.95 -13.83
C TYR A 128 -11.50 -8.98 -13.76
N LEU A 129 -11.30 -7.83 -13.12
CA LEU A 129 -12.22 -6.71 -13.18
C LEU A 129 -11.95 -5.87 -14.42
N LYS A 130 -13.00 -5.54 -15.14
CA LYS A 130 -13.04 -4.54 -16.21
C LYS A 130 -13.53 -3.23 -15.60
N LEU A 131 -12.64 -2.26 -15.41
CA LEU A 131 -12.97 -0.94 -14.88
C LEU A 131 -12.96 0.08 -16.01
N THR A 132 -13.99 0.94 -16.06
CA THR A 132 -14.08 2.02 -17.05
C THR A 132 -14.23 3.35 -16.34
N PHE A 133 -13.32 4.29 -16.61
CA PHE A 133 -13.30 5.61 -15.98
C PHE A 133 -13.66 6.73 -16.97
N ALA A 134 -14.29 7.79 -16.47
CA ALA A 134 -14.45 9.06 -17.18
C ALA A 134 -13.12 9.84 -17.14
N ARG A 135 -12.67 10.37 -18.28
CA ARG A 135 -11.46 11.19 -18.31
C ARG A 135 -11.75 12.57 -17.70
N GLU A 136 -10.97 12.99 -16.71
CA GLU A 136 -11.08 14.32 -16.08
C GLU A 136 -9.91 15.27 -16.45
N GLN A 137 -8.88 14.82 -17.18
CA GLN A 137 -7.78 15.68 -17.67
C GLN A 137 -7.44 15.45 -19.16
N PRO A 138 -7.26 16.52 -19.96
CA PRO A 138 -6.82 16.42 -21.34
C PRO A 138 -5.31 16.16 -21.36
N GLY A 139 -4.91 14.97 -21.84
CA GLY A 139 -3.51 14.68 -22.11
C GLY A 139 -2.97 15.65 -23.16
N VAL A 140 -1.84 16.30 -22.86
CA VAL A 140 -1.01 16.99 -23.86
C VAL A 140 -0.47 15.92 -24.81
N GLY A 141 -1.13 15.76 -25.94
CA GLY A 141 -0.77 14.81 -26.98
C GLY A 141 -1.48 15.19 -28.26
N THR A 142 -0.75 15.82 -29.17
CA THR A 142 -1.17 16.08 -30.54
C THR A 142 -1.40 14.75 -31.26
N GLY A 143 -2.67 14.37 -31.40
CA GLY A 143 -3.09 13.18 -32.13
C GLY A 143 -4.57 13.29 -32.45
N SER A 144 -4.88 13.20 -33.74
CA SER A 144 -6.17 13.42 -34.37
C SER A 144 -7.32 12.68 -33.70
N ALA A 145 -8.46 13.35 -33.60
CA ALA A 145 -9.73 12.78 -33.20
C ALA A 145 -10.19 11.72 -34.22
N GLU A 146 -10.26 10.47 -33.78
CA GLU A 146 -11.28 9.46 -34.11
C GLU A 146 -10.90 8.16 -33.33
N ASP A 147 -11.87 7.59 -32.60
CA ASP A 147 -11.79 6.33 -31.83
C ASP A 147 -10.95 6.26 -30.53
N LEU A 148 -11.11 7.22 -29.62
CA LEU A 148 -10.62 7.08 -28.22
C LEU A 148 -11.67 6.37 -27.35
N ASP A 149 -11.53 5.05 -27.26
CA ASP A 149 -12.12 4.14 -26.26
C ASP A 149 -12.01 4.76 -24.84
N PRO A 150 -13.06 4.75 -23.98
CA PRO A 150 -12.96 5.28 -22.61
C PRO A 150 -11.85 4.57 -21.84
N ASP A 151 -11.17 5.25 -20.90
CA ASP A 151 -10.04 4.71 -20.15
C ASP A 151 -10.42 3.39 -19.44
N PHE A 152 -10.06 2.29 -20.09
CA PHE A 152 -10.48 0.93 -19.80
C PHE A 152 -9.30 0.15 -19.22
N TRP A 153 -9.55 -0.48 -18.07
CA TRP A 153 -8.57 -1.25 -17.32
C TRP A 153 -9.06 -2.67 -17.08
N ARG A 154 -8.16 -3.66 -17.22
CA ARG A 154 -8.40 -5.04 -16.76
C ARG A 154 -7.47 -5.35 -15.62
N VAL A 155 -7.97 -5.78 -14.47
CA VAL A 155 -7.15 -6.05 -13.28
C VAL A 155 -7.45 -7.42 -12.71
N ALA A 156 -6.44 -8.28 -12.59
CA ALA A 156 -6.59 -9.65 -12.15
C ALA A 156 -7.02 -9.74 -10.68
N ILE A 157 -7.97 -10.64 -10.43
CA ILE A 157 -8.47 -10.98 -9.10
C ILE A 157 -8.49 -12.49 -8.91
N VAL A 158 -8.18 -12.91 -7.69
CA VAL A 158 -8.27 -14.31 -7.30
C VAL A 158 -9.70 -14.62 -6.87
N GLU A 159 -10.30 -15.60 -7.53
CA GLU A 159 -11.64 -16.10 -7.15
C GLU A 159 -11.55 -16.79 -5.78
N GLY A 160 -12.29 -16.27 -4.80
CA GLY A 160 -12.26 -16.77 -3.41
C GLY A 160 -11.35 -15.98 -2.47
N ASP A 161 -10.63 -14.96 -2.94
CA ASP A 161 -9.88 -14.05 -2.05
C ASP A 161 -10.85 -13.10 -1.31
N PRO A 162 -10.84 -13.07 0.04
CA PRO A 162 -11.65 -12.14 0.81
C PRO A 162 -11.31 -10.67 0.54
N ALA A 163 -10.06 -10.33 0.17
CA ALA A 163 -9.68 -8.97 -0.18
C ALA A 163 -10.28 -8.56 -1.54
N ALA A 164 -10.23 -9.44 -2.54
CA ALA A 164 -10.91 -9.23 -3.82
C ALA A 164 -12.43 -9.08 -3.66
N THR A 165 -13.04 -9.87 -2.77
CA THR A 165 -14.48 -9.77 -2.45
C THR A 165 -14.83 -8.41 -1.83
N ALA A 166 -14.05 -7.95 -0.86
CA ALA A 166 -14.24 -6.64 -0.23
C ALA A 166 -14.05 -5.47 -1.21
N VAL A 167 -13.12 -5.60 -2.16
CA VAL A 167 -12.95 -4.63 -3.26
C VAL A 167 -14.19 -4.60 -4.16
N ILE A 168 -14.71 -5.75 -4.56
CA ILE A 168 -15.91 -5.86 -5.41
C ILE A 168 -17.14 -5.25 -4.69
N ASP A 169 -17.31 -5.53 -3.40
CA ASP A 169 -18.43 -4.99 -2.62
C ASP A 169 -18.36 -3.47 -2.51
N ARG A 170 -17.16 -2.90 -2.30
CA ARG A 170 -16.97 -1.43 -2.31
C ARG A 170 -17.26 -0.82 -3.66
N LEU A 171 -16.76 -1.41 -4.75
CA LEU A 171 -17.07 -0.94 -6.10
C LEU A 171 -18.57 -1.00 -6.39
N ARG A 172 -19.28 -2.00 -5.85
CA ARG A 172 -20.75 -2.13 -5.96
C ARG A 172 -21.51 -1.01 -5.24
N VAL A 173 -21.00 -0.53 -4.11
CA VAL A 173 -21.60 0.59 -3.36
C VAL A 173 -21.50 1.91 -4.15
N HIS A 174 -20.39 2.14 -4.85
CA HIS A 174 -20.13 3.41 -5.55
C HIS A 174 -20.60 3.45 -7.01
N ALA A 175 -20.67 2.32 -7.70
CA ALA A 175 -21.13 2.25 -9.09
C ALA A 175 -22.04 1.05 -9.29
N PRO A 176 -23.37 1.13 -9.04
CA PRO A 176 -24.27 -0.02 -9.15
C PRO A 176 -24.25 -0.58 -10.59
N GLN A 177 -23.60 -1.72 -10.79
CA GLN A 177 -23.54 -2.33 -12.11
C GLN A 177 -24.91 -2.84 -12.54
N ARG A 178 -25.33 -2.45 -13.75
CA ARG A 178 -26.15 -3.29 -14.62
C ARG A 178 -25.35 -4.57 -14.90
N VAL A 179 -25.63 -5.60 -14.12
CA VAL A 179 -25.14 -6.96 -14.37
C VAL A 179 -25.61 -7.36 -15.77
N SER A 180 -24.68 -7.43 -16.73
CA SER A 180 -24.95 -8.16 -17.98
C SER A 180 -24.76 -9.64 -17.71
N THR A 181 -25.81 -10.28 -17.20
CA THR A 181 -25.95 -11.73 -17.35
C THR A 181 -26.11 -12.03 -18.84
N LYS A 182 -25.01 -12.23 -19.55
CA LYS A 182 -25.03 -12.88 -20.87
C LYS A 182 -24.39 -14.26 -20.73
N LYS A 183 -25.17 -15.23 -20.25
CA LYS A 183 -25.29 -16.56 -20.88
C LYS A 183 -26.48 -17.33 -20.29
N ASN A 184 -27.67 -17.08 -20.82
CA ASN A 184 -28.73 -18.08 -21.04
C ASN A 184 -29.75 -17.52 -22.04
N ALA A 185 -29.25 -17.16 -23.23
CA ALA A 185 -30.05 -16.91 -24.42
C ALA A 185 -29.25 -17.39 -25.65
N ALA A 186 -28.78 -18.64 -25.58
CA ALA A 186 -28.23 -19.36 -26.72
C ALA A 186 -28.41 -20.87 -26.51
N GLN A 187 -29.59 -21.30 -26.07
CA GLN A 187 -30.03 -22.68 -26.23
C GLN A 187 -31.56 -22.76 -26.29
N LYS A 188 -32.10 -22.18 -27.37
CA LYS A 188 -33.34 -22.58 -28.07
C LYS A 188 -33.62 -21.56 -29.18
N SER A 189 -32.72 -21.52 -30.17
CA SER A 189 -33.13 -21.21 -31.54
C SER A 189 -32.99 -22.52 -32.30
N GLY A 190 -34.11 -23.23 -32.34
CA GLY A 190 -34.23 -24.57 -32.87
C GLY A 190 -35.67 -25.04 -32.80
N GLN A 191 -36.62 -24.13 -33.07
CA GLN A 191 -37.95 -24.44 -33.57
C GLN A 191 -38.68 -23.13 -33.93
N GLU A 192 -38.34 -22.60 -35.10
CA GLU A 192 -39.36 -21.96 -35.93
C GLU A 192 -40.36 -23.04 -36.33
N LYS A 193 -41.56 -22.96 -35.76
CA LYS A 193 -42.84 -23.25 -36.41
C LYS A 193 -43.93 -23.20 -35.34
N ALA A 194 -44.68 -22.11 -35.32
CA ALA A 194 -46.12 -22.17 -35.57
C ALA A 194 -46.76 -20.80 -35.35
N ALA A 195 -47.51 -20.40 -36.37
CA ALA A 195 -48.83 -19.77 -36.25
C ALA A 195 -48.90 -18.35 -35.66
N GLU A 196 -49.11 -17.41 -36.59
CA GLU A 196 -50.13 -16.39 -36.43
C GLU A 196 -51.45 -16.97 -35.89
N ARG A 197 -52.17 -16.10 -35.15
CA ARG A 197 -53.63 -15.92 -35.14
C ARG A 197 -54.37 -16.35 -33.85
N SER A 198 -55.09 -15.36 -33.30
CA SER A 198 -56.29 -15.47 -32.45
C SER A 198 -56.05 -16.07 -31.05
N GLU A 199 -56.75 -15.75 -29.96
CA GLU A 199 -57.93 -14.95 -29.67
C GLU A 199 -58.02 -14.83 -28.12
N THR A 200 -58.50 -13.69 -27.64
CA THR A 200 -59.44 -13.49 -26.50
C THR A 200 -59.40 -14.33 -25.20
N VAL A 201 -59.31 -13.58 -24.07
CA VAL A 201 -60.30 -13.48 -22.96
C VAL A 201 -60.20 -14.39 -21.70
N SER A 202 -60.36 -13.70 -20.55
CA SER A 202 -60.82 -14.10 -19.19
C SER A 202 -59.90 -14.93 -18.29
N VAL A 203 -59.51 -14.50 -17.07
CA VAL A 203 -60.22 -14.04 -15.83
C VAL A 203 -60.46 -15.20 -14.84
N GLU A 204 -60.01 -14.94 -13.60
CA GLU A 204 -60.36 -15.55 -12.30
C GLU A 204 -59.90 -16.99 -11.98
N SER A 205 -59.12 -17.15 -10.89
CA SER A 205 -59.57 -17.76 -9.63
C SER A 205 -58.43 -18.33 -8.78
N MET A 206 -58.57 -18.18 -7.46
CA MET A 206 -57.65 -18.55 -6.39
C MET A 206 -57.99 -19.98 -5.83
N PRO A 207 -57.45 -20.44 -4.68
CA PRO A 207 -56.66 -21.68 -4.39
C PRO A 207 -57.56 -22.83 -3.79
N PRO A 208 -57.17 -23.85 -2.95
CA PRO A 208 -55.92 -24.12 -2.19
C PRO A 208 -55.50 -25.63 -2.00
N ASP A 209 -54.52 -25.81 -1.09
CA ASP A 209 -54.21 -26.98 -0.22
C ASP A 209 -53.46 -28.23 -0.77
N ARG A 210 -52.25 -28.50 -0.22
CA ARG A 210 -52.02 -29.54 0.82
C ARG A 210 -50.53 -29.81 1.15
N ASP A 211 -50.27 -29.81 2.45
CA ASP A 211 -49.28 -30.52 3.29
C ASP A 211 -48.23 -31.45 2.65
N SER A 212 -46.95 -31.32 3.04
CA SER A 212 -46.33 -32.08 4.16
C SER A 212 -44.78 -32.03 4.17
N ILE A 213 -44.23 -31.58 5.32
CA ILE A 213 -43.13 -32.17 6.13
C ILE A 213 -41.77 -32.47 5.47
N ASP A 214 -40.70 -31.74 5.85
CA ASP A 214 -39.69 -32.26 6.79
C ASP A 214 -38.68 -31.19 7.26
N HIS A 215 -38.23 -31.38 8.50
CA HIS A 215 -37.40 -30.51 9.32
C HIS A 215 -35.91 -30.82 9.10
N ASP A 216 -35.08 -29.83 8.76
CA ASP A 216 -33.69 -29.83 9.25
C ASP A 216 -33.15 -28.41 9.46
N THR A 217 -32.55 -28.30 10.63
CA THR A 217 -31.90 -27.18 11.27
C THR A 217 -30.66 -26.70 10.55
N SER A 218 -30.57 -25.40 10.24
CA SER A 218 -29.45 -24.56 10.68
C SER A 218 -29.65 -23.12 10.22
N ASP A 219 -30.23 -22.31 11.10
CA ASP A 219 -29.89 -20.89 11.17
C ASP A 219 -28.39 -20.79 11.51
N ARG A 220 -27.54 -20.79 10.48
CA ARG A 220 -26.24 -20.10 10.56
C ARG A 220 -26.47 -18.71 10.00
N GLU A 221 -27.00 -17.85 10.87
CA GLU A 221 -26.86 -16.41 10.74
C GLU A 221 -25.44 -16.11 10.25
N HIS A 222 -25.35 -15.56 9.04
CA HIS A 222 -24.09 -15.09 8.47
C HIS A 222 -23.57 -13.97 9.37
N ALA A 223 -22.64 -14.32 10.26
CA ALA A 223 -21.90 -13.35 11.04
C ALA A 223 -21.21 -12.38 10.05
N PRO A 224 -21.35 -11.06 10.23
CA PRO A 224 -20.81 -10.07 9.31
C PRO A 224 -19.28 -10.21 9.22
N VAL A 225 -18.77 -10.42 8.01
CA VAL A 225 -17.34 -10.50 7.70
C VAL A 225 -16.67 -9.20 8.15
N SER A 226 -15.91 -9.28 9.24
CA SER A 226 -15.22 -8.13 9.81
C SER A 226 -14.05 -7.71 8.91
N LEU A 227 -14.18 -6.55 8.25
CA LEU A 227 -13.17 -5.88 7.40
C LEU A 227 -11.94 -5.39 8.19
N ARG A 228 -11.36 -6.23 9.05
CA ARG A 228 -10.19 -5.90 9.88
C ARG A 228 -8.90 -5.97 9.04
N ARG A 229 -8.02 -4.99 9.25
CA ARG A 229 -6.61 -5.02 8.79
C ARG A 229 -5.99 -6.39 9.11
N PRO A 230 -5.15 -6.98 8.23
CA PRO A 230 -4.50 -8.25 8.49
C PRO A 230 -3.78 -8.23 9.83
N ARG A 231 -4.23 -9.08 10.75
CA ARG A 231 -3.66 -9.19 12.09
C ARG A 231 -2.64 -10.30 12.13
N ILE A 232 -1.58 -10.09 12.90
CA ILE A 232 -0.59 -11.14 13.17
C ILE A 232 -1.24 -12.35 13.87
N ALA A 233 -2.28 -12.12 14.69
CA ALA A 233 -3.04 -13.20 15.30
C ALA A 233 -3.73 -14.12 14.28
N ASP A 234 -4.13 -13.58 13.12
CA ASP A 234 -4.90 -14.28 12.09
C ASP A 234 -3.98 -14.83 10.97
N ALA A 235 -2.66 -14.76 11.15
CA ALA A 235 -1.69 -15.21 10.15
C ALA A 235 -1.65 -16.74 10.02
N GLY A 236 -1.76 -17.24 8.78
CA GLY A 236 -1.76 -18.67 8.48
C GLY A 236 -0.41 -19.38 8.67
N SER A 237 0.70 -18.65 8.77
CA SER A 237 2.05 -19.19 8.99
C SER A 237 2.90 -18.25 9.86
N GLU A 238 4.00 -18.75 10.41
CA GLU A 238 4.93 -17.94 11.21
C GLU A 238 5.70 -16.94 10.36
N GLU A 239 6.05 -17.30 9.12
CA GLU A 239 6.70 -16.41 8.16
C GLU A 239 5.77 -15.27 7.74
N ALA A 240 4.45 -15.52 7.68
CA ALA A 240 3.45 -14.47 7.44
C ALA A 240 3.31 -13.55 8.66
N ALA A 241 3.32 -14.12 9.88
CA ALA A 241 3.31 -13.36 11.13
C ALA A 241 4.55 -12.47 11.28
N GLN A 242 5.73 -12.99 10.93
CA GLN A 242 6.99 -12.25 10.93
C GLN A 242 6.96 -11.09 9.94
N ARG A 243 6.55 -11.32 8.69
CA ARG A 243 6.43 -10.25 7.69
C ARG A 243 5.48 -9.13 8.11
N LEU A 244 4.35 -9.48 8.73
CA LEU A 244 3.41 -8.49 9.28
C LEU A 244 4.00 -7.71 10.47
N TRP A 245 4.86 -8.34 11.26
CA TRP A 245 5.58 -7.69 12.35
C TRP A 245 6.68 -6.75 11.84
N GLU A 246 7.50 -7.19 10.87
CA GLU A 246 8.50 -6.35 10.20
C GLU A 246 7.85 -5.10 9.58
N GLU A 247 6.68 -5.29 8.98
CA GLU A 247 5.89 -4.21 8.39
C GLU A 247 5.22 -3.30 9.43
N ALA A 248 5.06 -3.75 10.68
CA ALA A 248 4.71 -2.88 11.80
C ALA A 248 5.93 -2.07 12.26
N THR A 249 7.11 -2.71 12.34
CA THR A 249 8.37 -2.05 12.70
C THR A 249 8.72 -0.93 11.72
N ARG A 250 8.64 -1.18 10.41
CA ARG A 250 8.87 -0.15 9.39
C ARG A 250 7.97 1.08 9.58
N ARG A 251 6.69 0.87 9.88
CA ARG A 251 5.74 1.98 10.13
C ARG A 251 6.02 2.73 11.43
N HIS A 252 6.54 2.05 12.44
CA HIS A 252 6.99 2.70 13.66
C HIS A 252 8.18 3.62 13.34
N ASP A 253 9.15 3.13 12.57
CA ASP A 253 10.34 3.90 12.17
C ASP A 253 9.97 5.11 11.28
N GLU A 254 8.98 4.96 10.40
CA GLU A 254 8.42 6.09 9.62
C GLU A 254 7.87 7.20 10.53
N VAL A 255 7.12 6.83 11.58
CA VAL A 255 6.58 7.81 12.54
C VAL A 255 7.71 8.47 13.33
N LEU A 256 8.70 7.70 13.81
CA LEU A 256 9.86 8.24 14.52
C LEU A 256 10.69 9.18 13.65
N THR A 257 10.89 8.84 12.37
CA THR A 257 11.62 9.70 11.42
C THR A 257 10.86 11.01 11.17
N ALA A 258 9.54 10.92 10.97
CA ALA A 258 8.71 12.10 10.77
C ALA A 258 8.70 12.99 12.02
N TYR A 259 8.52 12.41 13.21
CA TYR A 259 8.51 13.15 14.46
C TYR A 259 9.88 13.75 14.79
N GLY A 260 10.97 13.00 14.60
CA GLY A 260 12.33 13.47 14.83
C GLY A 260 12.70 14.70 14.00
N THR A 261 12.06 14.91 12.85
CA THR A 261 12.23 16.16 12.09
C THR A 261 11.76 17.38 12.89
N TYR A 262 10.67 17.27 13.65
CA TYR A 262 10.17 18.36 14.50
C TYR A 262 10.99 18.56 15.78
N GLU A 263 11.60 17.51 16.32
CA GLU A 263 12.46 17.63 17.51
C GLU A 263 13.84 18.21 17.20
N LEU A 264 14.34 17.99 15.98
CA LEU A 264 15.71 18.35 15.61
C LEU A 264 15.81 19.66 14.82
N ASP A 265 14.74 20.11 14.15
CA ASP A 265 14.75 21.35 13.37
C ASP A 265 14.18 22.54 14.18
N PRO A 266 15.02 23.52 14.59
CA PRO A 266 14.55 24.71 15.31
C PRO A 266 13.53 25.53 14.52
N ALA A 267 13.58 25.53 13.18
CA ALA A 267 12.62 26.28 12.37
C ALA A 267 11.21 25.68 12.47
N LEU A 268 11.09 24.36 12.54
CA LEU A 268 9.80 23.69 12.74
C LEU A 268 9.26 23.91 14.14
N LEU A 269 10.12 23.91 15.17
CA LEU A 269 9.72 24.29 16.53
C LEU A 269 9.13 25.70 16.57
N LEU A 270 9.80 26.68 15.95
CA LEU A 270 9.33 28.07 15.94
C LEU A 270 8.03 28.25 15.15
N LYS A 271 7.85 27.48 14.07
CA LYS A 271 6.69 27.60 13.19
C LYS A 271 5.46 26.83 13.68
N TYR A 272 5.67 25.64 14.23
CA TYR A 272 4.61 24.71 14.65
C TYR A 272 4.86 24.17 16.07
N PRO A 273 4.98 25.05 17.08
CA PRO A 273 5.32 24.64 18.45
C PRO A 273 4.32 23.64 19.04
N ALA A 274 3.05 23.71 18.65
CA ALA A 274 2.01 22.80 19.09
C ALA A 274 2.26 21.31 18.76
N VAL A 275 3.11 20.98 17.77
CA VAL A 275 3.39 19.58 17.40
C VAL A 275 4.28 18.89 18.44
N THR A 276 5.14 19.64 19.13
CA THR A 276 6.09 19.12 20.13
C THR A 276 5.72 19.51 21.57
N ASP A 277 4.84 20.49 21.75
CA ASP A 277 4.39 20.93 23.06
C ASP A 277 3.46 19.89 23.73
N VAL A 278 3.97 19.25 24.77
CA VAL A 278 3.25 18.22 25.55
C VAL A 278 2.08 18.79 26.36
N THR A 279 1.84 20.10 26.40
CA THR A 279 0.61 20.66 26.99
C THR A 279 -0.59 20.55 26.05
N VAL A 280 -0.36 20.32 24.75
CA VAL A 280 -1.40 20.12 23.75
C VAL A 280 -1.91 18.68 23.80
N GLU A 281 -3.24 18.51 23.90
CA GLU A 281 -3.89 17.21 24.07
C GLU A 281 -3.53 16.19 22.97
N GLN A 282 -3.49 16.62 21.70
CA GLN A 282 -3.16 15.74 20.59
C GLN A 282 -1.70 15.27 20.65
N THR A 283 -0.79 16.12 21.15
CA THR A 283 0.62 15.80 21.36
C THR A 283 0.78 14.82 22.52
N GLN A 284 0.07 15.03 23.64
CA GLN A 284 0.02 14.06 24.75
C GLN A 284 -0.47 12.68 24.27
N THR A 285 -1.56 12.67 23.50
CA THR A 285 -2.13 11.43 22.95
C THR A 285 -1.12 10.69 22.06
N PHE A 286 -0.34 11.44 21.27
CA PHE A 286 0.75 10.88 20.47
C PHE A 286 1.85 10.27 21.35
N HIS A 287 2.33 10.99 22.38
CA HIS A 287 3.38 10.48 23.27
C HIS A 287 2.94 9.23 24.04
N LEU A 288 1.71 9.21 24.56
CA LEU A 288 1.16 8.01 25.23
C LEU A 288 1.12 6.80 24.29
N ALA A 289 0.74 7.00 23.02
CA ALA A 289 0.74 5.94 22.03
C ALA A 289 2.16 5.52 21.61
N LEU A 290 3.11 6.46 21.61
CA LEU A 290 4.51 6.19 21.31
C LEU A 290 5.17 5.37 22.41
N ASP A 291 4.93 5.70 23.66
CA ASP A 291 5.42 4.97 24.83
C ASP A 291 4.91 3.52 24.82
N GLU A 292 3.61 3.32 24.58
CA GLU A 292 3.01 1.99 24.47
C GLU A 292 3.61 1.17 23.32
N ALA A 293 3.82 1.78 22.15
CA ALA A 293 4.43 1.10 21.00
C ALA A 293 5.89 0.75 21.26
N THR A 294 6.62 1.65 21.94
CA THR A 294 8.03 1.47 22.29
C THR A 294 8.21 0.36 23.33
N ALA A 295 7.35 0.31 24.35
CA ALA A 295 7.38 -0.74 25.37
C ALA A 295 7.18 -2.17 24.79
N LEU A 296 6.41 -2.27 23.70
CA LEU A 296 6.14 -3.54 23.01
C LEU A 296 7.19 -3.90 21.95
N ARG A 297 8.04 -2.95 21.54
CA ARG A 297 9.05 -3.13 20.50
C ARG A 297 10.13 -4.13 20.94
N THR A 298 10.60 -4.93 19.99
CA THR A 298 11.71 -5.88 20.16
C THR A 298 12.64 -5.77 18.96
N ASP A 299 13.93 -6.12 19.13
CA ASP A 299 14.92 -6.04 18.04
C ASP A 299 14.68 -7.08 16.93
N ALA A 300 14.16 -8.25 17.32
CA ALA A 300 13.78 -9.34 16.44
C ALA A 300 12.35 -9.80 16.72
N TYR A 301 11.80 -10.59 15.79
CA TYR A 301 10.47 -11.16 15.95
C TYR A 301 10.39 -11.97 17.26
N PRO A 302 9.42 -11.70 18.15
CA PRO A 302 9.41 -12.26 19.51
C PRO A 302 9.01 -13.75 19.57
N GLY A 303 8.68 -14.40 18.45
CA GLY A 303 8.16 -15.78 18.41
C GLY A 303 6.75 -15.95 18.98
N ASN A 304 6.29 -15.01 19.81
CA ASN A 304 4.96 -14.98 20.40
C ASN A 304 4.01 -14.11 19.56
N ARG A 305 3.05 -14.76 18.88
CA ARG A 305 2.04 -14.08 18.05
C ARG A 305 1.18 -13.08 18.81
N GLY A 306 0.85 -13.34 20.08
CA GLY A 306 0.05 -12.44 20.90
C GLY A 306 0.77 -11.12 21.18
N ARG A 307 2.07 -11.20 21.54
CA ARG A 307 2.92 -10.00 21.73
C ARG A 307 3.11 -9.23 20.44
N ALA A 308 3.36 -9.94 19.33
CA ALA A 308 3.53 -9.33 18.02
C ALA A 308 2.24 -8.63 17.53
N ASP A 309 1.06 -9.23 17.75
CA ASP A 309 -0.24 -8.62 17.44
C ASP A 309 -0.54 -7.39 18.31
N ALA A 310 -0.19 -7.43 19.61
CA ALA A 310 -0.29 -6.27 20.49
C ALA A 310 0.58 -5.11 19.99
N TYR A 311 1.83 -5.40 19.60
CA TYR A 311 2.71 -4.40 19.00
C TYR A 311 2.13 -3.82 17.71
N GLN A 312 1.64 -4.66 16.79
CA GLN A 312 1.03 -4.21 15.53
C GLN A 312 -0.19 -3.28 15.77
N LYS A 313 -1.02 -3.60 16.76
CA LYS A 313 -2.15 -2.76 17.16
C LYS A 313 -1.68 -1.42 17.74
N SER A 314 -0.68 -1.46 18.61
CA SER A 314 -0.11 -0.26 19.22
C SER A 314 0.50 0.67 18.16
N VAL A 315 1.29 0.15 17.22
CA VAL A 315 1.81 0.93 16.07
C VAL A 315 0.68 1.53 15.22
N ALA A 316 -0.41 0.80 15.02
CA ALA A 316 -1.57 1.33 14.31
C ALA A 316 -2.28 2.47 15.06
N ALA A 317 -2.28 2.42 16.40
CA ALA A 317 -2.79 3.51 17.24
C ALA A 317 -1.83 4.72 17.21
N LEU A 318 -0.54 4.48 17.40
CA LEU A 318 0.55 5.47 17.28
C LEU A 318 0.45 6.25 15.98
N ARG A 319 0.36 5.57 14.83
CA ARG A 319 0.26 6.25 13.53
C ARG A 319 -0.97 7.16 13.42
N ARG A 320 -2.11 6.75 13.98
CA ARG A 320 -3.33 7.58 13.97
C ARG A 320 -3.16 8.80 14.88
N ALA A 321 -2.57 8.61 16.06
CA ALA A 321 -2.27 9.69 16.99
C ALA A 321 -1.28 10.69 16.38
N TRP A 322 -0.24 10.21 15.69
CA TRP A 322 0.73 11.04 14.98
C TRP A 322 0.06 11.91 13.90
N ILE A 323 -0.74 11.31 13.00
CA ILE A 323 -1.44 12.05 11.95
C ILE A 323 -2.37 13.12 12.55
N ALA A 324 -3.07 12.79 13.64
CA ALA A 324 -3.94 13.73 14.33
C ALA A 324 -3.15 14.88 14.99
N CYS A 325 -2.05 14.56 15.67
CA CYS A 325 -1.09 15.50 16.26
C CYS A 325 -0.55 16.47 15.21
N GLU A 326 0.07 15.95 14.15
CA GLU A 326 0.70 16.77 13.11
C GLU A 326 -0.31 17.67 12.41
N LYS A 327 -1.47 17.11 12.02
CA LYS A 327 -2.54 17.89 11.38
C LYS A 327 -3.08 18.97 12.30
N HIS A 328 -3.24 18.67 13.60
CA HIS A 328 -3.69 19.64 14.58
C HIS A 328 -2.63 20.74 14.76
N GLY A 329 -1.40 20.37 15.10
CA GLY A 329 -0.31 21.29 15.39
C GLY A 329 0.05 22.20 14.21
N ARG A 330 0.03 21.69 12.97
CA ARG A 330 0.20 22.54 11.78
C ARG A 330 -0.93 23.52 11.55
N ARG A 331 -2.17 23.13 11.89
CA ARG A 331 -3.35 23.98 11.71
C ARG A 331 -3.41 25.09 12.75
N ILE A 332 -3.05 24.81 14.00
CA ILE A 332 -3.10 25.81 15.07
C ILE A 332 -1.80 26.63 15.13
N GLY A 333 -0.65 26.06 14.77
CA GLY A 333 0.65 26.71 14.88
C GLY A 333 0.93 27.18 16.30
N ALA A 334 1.14 28.50 16.46
CA ALA A 334 1.29 29.18 17.75
C ALA A 334 -0.04 29.73 18.32
N GLY A 335 -1.19 29.50 17.67
CA GLY A 335 -2.47 30.15 17.98
C GLY A 335 -3.07 29.80 19.36
N TYR A 336 -2.50 28.84 20.08
CA TYR A 336 -2.87 28.50 21.46
C TYR A 336 -2.17 29.37 22.51
N LEU A 337 -1.13 30.12 22.11
CA LEU A 337 -0.39 31.03 22.97
C LEU A 337 -1.09 32.40 23.06
N GLU A 338 -0.70 33.23 24.02
CA GLU A 338 -1.15 34.62 24.07
C GLU A 338 -0.59 35.45 22.90
N PRO A 339 -1.28 36.53 22.45
CA PRO A 339 -0.84 37.31 21.29
C PRO A 339 0.59 37.87 21.39
N ALA A 340 1.03 38.23 22.60
CA ALA A 340 2.40 38.71 22.81
C ALA A 340 3.44 37.61 22.54
N ASP A 341 3.15 36.39 22.98
CA ASP A 341 4.00 35.21 22.82
C ASP A 341 3.99 34.71 21.37
N GLN A 342 2.84 34.79 20.70
CA GLN A 342 2.75 34.54 19.25
C GLN A 342 3.65 35.47 18.45
N ASN A 343 3.63 36.78 18.75
CA ASN A 343 4.47 37.77 18.08
C ASN A 343 5.96 37.55 18.37
N ALA A 344 6.30 37.09 19.57
CA ALA A 344 7.67 36.73 19.94
C ALA A 344 8.19 35.56 19.09
N LEU A 345 7.39 34.51 18.91
CA LEU A 345 7.75 33.37 18.04
C LEU A 345 7.85 33.75 16.56
N ASP A 346 6.92 34.56 16.04
CA ASP A 346 6.99 35.06 14.66
C ASP A 346 8.26 35.90 14.44
N THR A 347 8.61 36.74 15.41
CA THR A 347 9.87 37.51 15.40
C THR A 347 11.09 36.58 15.43
N ALA A 348 11.08 35.57 16.30
CA ALA A 348 12.15 34.57 16.38
C ALA A 348 12.31 33.81 15.05
N LEU A 349 11.21 33.38 14.42
CA LEU A 349 11.24 32.71 13.12
C LEU A 349 11.83 33.60 12.01
N LYS A 350 11.46 34.89 11.97
CA LYS A 350 12.05 35.86 11.03
C LYS A 350 13.55 36.04 11.25
N LEU A 351 13.97 36.19 12.51
CA LEU A 351 15.39 36.31 12.86
C LEU A 351 16.18 35.06 12.49
N TYR A 352 15.60 33.87 12.72
CA TYR A 352 16.19 32.60 12.33
C TYR A 352 16.40 32.52 10.81
N ASN A 353 15.36 32.84 10.03
CA ASN A 353 15.46 32.86 8.57
C ASN A 353 16.46 33.89 8.05
N HIS A 354 16.59 35.05 8.72
CA HIS A 354 17.62 36.03 8.40
C HIS A 354 19.03 35.54 8.72
N ALA A 355 19.21 34.78 9.80
CA ALA A 355 20.48 34.16 10.14
C ALA A 355 20.89 33.13 9.07
N GLU A 356 19.98 32.23 8.70
CA GLU A 356 20.20 31.23 7.64
C GLU A 356 20.57 31.87 6.30
N ALA A 357 19.96 33.01 5.97
CA ALA A 357 20.21 33.72 4.71
C ALA A 357 21.45 34.65 4.75
N SER A 358 21.96 35.01 5.93
CA SER A 358 23.13 35.89 6.05
C SER A 358 24.42 35.13 5.76
N SER A 359 25.36 35.76 5.07
CA SER A 359 26.70 35.23 4.82
C SER A 359 27.75 35.70 5.83
N THR A 360 27.36 36.58 6.77
CA THR A 360 28.28 37.19 7.75
C THR A 360 28.16 36.47 9.11
N PRO A 361 29.21 35.78 9.59
CA PRO A 361 29.13 35.03 10.85
C PRO A 361 28.77 35.86 12.08
N ALA A 362 29.21 37.13 12.15
CA ALA A 362 28.88 38.03 13.26
C ALA A 362 27.38 38.40 13.29
N GLU A 363 26.75 38.56 12.12
CA GLU A 363 25.32 38.80 12.01
C GLU A 363 24.53 37.54 12.37
N GLN A 364 24.94 36.38 11.85
CA GLN A 364 24.37 35.08 12.19
C GLN A 364 24.36 34.86 13.71
N ALA A 365 25.50 35.10 14.37
CA ALA A 365 25.63 34.97 15.83
C ALA A 365 24.67 35.90 16.58
N THR A 366 24.50 37.13 16.10
CA THR A 366 23.58 38.11 16.69
C THR A 366 22.12 37.66 16.55
N TYR A 367 21.74 37.18 15.36
CA TYR A 367 20.38 36.70 15.10
C TYR A 367 20.06 35.41 15.86
N TYR A 368 20.89 34.37 15.75
CA TYR A 368 20.66 33.12 16.51
C TYR A 368 20.68 33.35 18.02
N GLY A 369 21.57 34.22 18.52
CA GLY A 369 21.58 34.62 19.93
C GLY A 369 20.25 35.21 20.37
N ARG A 370 19.68 36.12 19.59
CA ARG A 370 18.37 36.71 19.89
C ARG A 370 17.22 35.71 19.81
N VAL A 371 17.24 34.77 18.86
CA VAL A 371 16.27 33.67 18.78
C VAL A 371 16.33 32.80 20.03
N ARG A 372 17.54 32.42 20.46
CA ARG A 372 17.76 31.64 21.68
C ARG A 372 17.23 32.36 22.92
N ASP A 373 17.47 33.66 23.05
CA ASP A 373 17.03 34.43 24.21
C ASP A 373 15.50 34.53 24.28
N ILE A 374 14.81 34.67 23.12
CA ILE A 374 13.34 34.63 23.05
C ILE A 374 12.82 33.26 23.50
N VAL A 375 13.33 32.17 22.92
CA VAL A 375 12.91 30.80 23.24
C VAL A 375 13.15 30.47 24.72
N THR A 376 14.32 30.85 25.26
CA THR A 376 14.67 30.63 26.67
C THR A 376 13.72 31.40 27.59
N THR A 377 13.46 32.69 27.30
CA THR A 377 12.53 33.51 28.09
C THR A 377 11.12 32.93 28.11
N MET A 378 10.64 32.41 26.98
CA MET A 378 9.33 31.76 26.89
C MET A 378 9.30 30.42 27.64
N THR A 379 10.40 29.67 27.60
CA THR A 379 10.54 28.40 28.33
C THR A 379 10.59 28.62 29.84
N ASP A 380 11.34 29.61 30.31
CA ASP A 380 11.45 29.96 31.74
C ASP A 380 10.12 30.44 32.32
N ARG A 381 9.28 31.09 31.50
CA ARG A 381 7.91 31.48 31.84
C ARG A 381 6.92 30.31 31.85
N GLY A 382 7.32 29.15 31.34
CA GLY A 382 6.47 27.97 31.20
C GLY A 382 5.39 28.10 30.13
N VAL A 383 5.52 29.04 29.18
CA VAL A 383 4.54 29.21 28.08
C VAL A 383 4.88 28.36 26.86
N LEU A 384 6.15 27.98 26.71
CA LEU A 384 6.64 27.11 25.64
C LEU A 384 7.38 25.94 26.27
N HIS A 385 7.12 24.72 25.79
CA HIS A 385 7.78 23.50 26.25
C HIS A 385 8.54 22.87 25.08
N PRO A 386 9.69 23.45 24.66
CA PRO A 386 10.43 22.94 23.51
C PRO A 386 11.18 21.65 23.87
N PRO A 387 11.42 20.75 22.90
CA PRO A 387 12.30 19.61 23.09
C PRO A 387 13.73 20.05 23.43
N GLU A 388 14.39 19.34 24.34
CA GLU A 388 15.78 19.65 24.75
C GLU A 388 16.74 19.64 23.56
N ALA A 389 16.53 18.72 22.60
CA ALA A 389 17.34 18.61 21.39
C ALA A 389 17.29 19.87 20.52
N ALA A 390 16.11 20.46 20.32
CA ALA A 390 15.95 21.69 19.54
C ALA A 390 16.65 22.88 20.21
N VAL A 391 16.56 22.99 21.55
CA VAL A 391 17.24 24.04 22.32
C VAL A 391 18.76 23.85 22.29
N ALA A 392 19.23 22.61 22.36
CA ALA A 392 20.64 22.26 22.24
C ALA A 392 21.19 22.61 20.85
N GLU A 393 20.45 22.30 19.78
CA GLU A 393 20.85 22.65 18.41
C GLU A 393 20.88 24.16 18.21
N LEU A 394 19.88 24.90 18.71
CA LEU A 394 19.87 26.37 18.67
C LEU A 394 21.07 26.98 19.39
N SER A 395 21.48 26.37 20.51
CA SER A 395 22.69 26.76 21.24
C SER A 395 23.97 26.42 20.47
N ALA A 396 24.00 25.29 19.77
CA ALA A 396 25.12 24.84 18.96
C ALA A 396 25.33 25.73 17.72
N VAL A 397 24.27 26.07 16.97
CA VAL A 397 24.36 26.99 15.81
C VAL A 397 24.86 28.38 16.25
N THR A 398 24.36 28.88 17.38
CA THR A 398 24.81 30.16 17.94
C THR A 398 26.30 30.13 18.27
N ARG A 399 26.79 29.05 18.89
CA ARG A 399 28.21 28.89 19.23
C ARG A 399 29.09 28.83 17.97
N ARG A 400 28.68 28.02 16.98
CA ARG A 400 29.40 27.90 15.70
C ARG A 400 29.53 29.26 15.00
N ALA A 401 28.45 30.06 14.98
CA ALA A 401 28.49 31.40 14.39
C ALA A 401 29.44 32.35 15.14
N LEU A 402 29.47 32.30 16.48
CA LEU A 402 30.38 33.09 17.31
C LEU A 402 31.86 32.72 17.07
N GLU A 403 32.17 31.43 16.97
CA GLU A 403 33.53 30.94 16.71
C GLU A 403 34.01 31.34 15.30
N ALA A 404 33.16 31.20 14.29
CA ALA A 404 33.46 31.62 12.92
C ALA A 404 33.64 33.15 12.78
N GLY A 405 32.91 33.94 13.59
CA GLY A 405 33.10 35.38 13.67
C GLY A 405 34.45 35.78 14.30
N ARG A 406 34.96 35.00 15.25
CA ARG A 406 36.26 35.22 15.90
C ARG A 406 37.46 34.80 15.06
N SER A 407 37.31 33.81 14.17
CA SER A 407 38.39 33.39 13.27
C SER A 407 38.58 34.31 12.06
N ASN A 408 37.57 35.12 11.72
CA ASN A 408 37.58 36.04 10.59
C ASN A 408 37.95 37.49 10.96
N ALA A 409 38.15 37.77 12.26
CA ALA A 409 38.63 39.05 12.79
C ALA A 409 40.10 38.91 13.17
#